data_AF-A0A101X945-F1
#
_entry.id   AF-A0A101X945-F1
#
_cell.length_a   1.000
_cell.length_b   1.000
_cell.length_c   1.000
_cell.angle_alpha   90.00
_cell.angle_beta   90.00
_cell.angle_gamma   90.00
#
_symmetry.space_group_name_H-M   'P 1'
#
loop_
_entity.id
_entity.type
_entity.pdbx_description
1 polymer ?
#
loop_
_entity_poly.entity_id
_entity_poly.type
_entity_poly.pdbx_seq_one_letter_code
_entity_poly.pdbx_strand_id
1 'polypeptide(L)'
;MSDGELNELLSEIINAIAEQVYEYLRRRLPERLLEDIVINVSLADPTNYIIEISIDASTSPLFSGLDNVVNEAVEFGFKIADYLMGMFKRGELYGRGPGEIKRIAREYAKSLRDNT
;
A
#
# COMPACT_ATOMS: atom_id res chain seq x y z
N MET A 1 -17.86 17.35 4.43
CA MET A 1 -17.49 15.95 4.65
C MET A 1 -17.95 15.57 6.04
N SER A 2 -18.78 14.55 6.15
CA SER A 2 -19.17 13.93 7.42
C SER A 2 -18.08 12.99 7.92
N ASP A 3 -18.13 12.62 9.20
CA ASP A 3 -17.19 11.64 9.78
C ASP A 3 -17.25 10.28 9.05
N GLY A 4 -18.43 9.91 8.53
CA GLY A 4 -18.60 8.70 7.72
C GLY A 4 -17.84 8.74 6.40
N GLU A 5 -18.00 9.82 5.63
CA GLU A 5 -17.30 10.02 4.36
C GLU A 5 -15.77 10.08 4.54
N LEU A 6 -15.32 10.66 5.66
CA LEU A 6 -13.89 10.68 6.01
C LEU A 6 -13.35 9.27 6.26
N ASN A 7 -14.07 8.47 7.05
CA ASN A 7 -13.65 7.10 7.37
C ASN A 7 -13.64 6.20 6.13
N GLU A 8 -14.61 6.37 5.22
CA GLU A 8 -14.64 5.69 3.92
C GLU A 8 -13.43 6.06 3.07
N LEU A 9 -13.12 7.36 2.97
CA LEU A 9 -11.95 7.86 2.24
C LEU A 9 -10.64 7.28 2.79
N LEU A 10 -10.46 7.30 4.11
CA LEU A 10 -9.27 6.72 4.76
C LEU A 10 -9.18 5.21 4.52
N SER A 11 -10.31 4.50 4.57
CA SER A 11 -10.37 3.08 4.27
C SER A 11 -9.99 2.79 2.81
N GLU A 12 -10.45 3.61 1.87
CA GLU A 12 -10.04 3.49 0.46
C GLU A 12 -8.53 3.72 0.28
N ILE A 13 -7.94 4.70 0.98
CA ILE A 13 -6.49 4.95 0.94
C ILE A 13 -5.73 3.73 1.47
N ILE A 14 -6.12 3.22 2.64
CA ILE A 14 -5.51 2.02 3.25
C ILE A 14 -5.57 0.83 2.31
N ASN A 15 -6.75 0.56 1.74
CA ASN A 15 -6.95 -0.54 0.80
C ASN A 15 -6.12 -0.37 -0.47
N ALA A 16 -6.02 0.85 -1.00
CA ALA A 16 -5.22 1.15 -2.17
C ALA A 16 -3.71 0.90 -1.90
N ILE A 17 -3.21 1.28 -0.72
CA ILE A 17 -1.83 1.01 -0.31
C ILE A 17 -1.60 -0.50 -0.23
N ALA A 18 -2.45 -1.23 0.50
CA ALA A 18 -2.33 -2.68 0.67
C ALA A 18 -2.33 -3.42 -0.68
N GLU A 19 -3.21 -3.03 -1.61
CA GLU A 19 -3.26 -3.60 -2.96
C GLU A 19 -1.96 -3.36 -3.73
N GLN A 20 -1.37 -2.16 -3.65
CA GLN A 20 -0.13 -1.90 -4.35
C GLN A 20 1.07 -2.64 -3.74
N VAL A 21 1.11 -2.80 -2.42
CA VAL A 21 2.12 -3.63 -1.73
C VAL A 21 1.98 -5.09 -2.15
N TYR A 22 0.76 -5.62 -2.19
CA TYR A 22 0.48 -6.98 -2.67
C TYR A 22 0.95 -7.18 -4.12
N GLU A 23 0.61 -6.25 -5.01
CA GLU A 23 1.02 -6.28 -6.42
C GLU A 23 2.55 -6.17 -6.59
N TYR A 24 3.23 -5.46 -5.69
CA TYR A 24 4.69 -5.40 -5.67
C TYR A 24 5.28 -6.76 -5.30
N LEU A 25 4.83 -7.34 -4.18
CA LEU A 25 5.30 -8.63 -3.68
C LEU A 25 5.05 -9.75 -4.69
N ARG A 26 3.84 -9.83 -5.26
CA ARG A 26 3.48 -10.85 -6.26
C ARG A 26 4.37 -10.82 -7.51
N ARG A 27 4.92 -9.66 -7.88
CA ARG A 27 5.83 -9.54 -9.03
C ARG A 27 7.26 -9.96 -8.70
N ARG A 28 7.67 -9.84 -7.44
CA ARG A 28 9.04 -10.12 -6.98
C ARG A 28 9.17 -11.54 -6.44
N LEU A 29 8.09 -12.07 -5.85
CA LEU A 29 8.03 -13.41 -5.29
C LEU A 29 7.46 -14.39 -6.32
N PRO A 30 8.18 -15.48 -6.64
CA PRO A 30 7.64 -16.54 -7.48
C PRO A 30 6.44 -17.19 -6.78
N GLU A 31 5.24 -17.15 -7.38
CA GLU A 31 4.01 -17.71 -6.78
C GLU A 31 4.18 -19.16 -6.30
N ARG A 32 5.03 -19.94 -6.96
CA ARG A 32 5.29 -21.35 -6.61
C ARG A 32 6.10 -21.55 -5.33
N LEU A 33 6.78 -20.50 -4.87
CA LEU A 33 7.63 -20.52 -3.68
C LEU A 33 7.00 -19.77 -2.52
N LEU A 34 5.87 -19.09 -2.74
CA LEU A 34 5.13 -18.39 -1.69
C LEU A 34 4.23 -19.39 -0.94
N GLU A 35 4.42 -19.49 0.36
CA GLU A 35 3.62 -20.37 1.23
C GLU A 35 2.50 -19.57 1.89
N ASP A 36 2.82 -18.40 2.45
CA ASP A 36 1.85 -17.49 3.04
C ASP A 36 2.29 -16.02 2.89
N ILE A 37 1.31 -15.12 2.87
CA ILE A 37 1.52 -13.68 2.84
C ILE A 37 0.36 -12.96 3.54
N VAL A 38 0.69 -12.17 4.54
CA VAL A 38 -0.24 -11.32 5.28
C VAL A 38 0.26 -9.89 5.20
N ILE A 39 -0.56 -9.01 4.62
CA ILE A 39 -0.26 -7.59 4.50
C ILE A 39 -1.26 -6.83 5.36
N ASN A 40 -0.77 -6.16 6.39
CA ASN A 40 -1.57 -5.32 7.26
C ASN A 40 -1.21 -3.86 6.99
N VAL A 41 -2.19 -3.07 6.60
CA VAL A 41 -2.09 -1.62 6.50
C VAL A 41 -3.16 -1.02 7.40
N SER A 42 -2.77 -0.14 8.30
CA SER A 42 -3.68 0.41 9.31
C SER A 42 -3.36 1.88 9.62
N LEU A 43 -4.32 2.58 10.22
CA LEU A 43 -4.10 3.86 10.87
C LEU A 43 -3.68 3.61 12.32
N ALA A 44 -2.39 3.73 12.61
CA ALA A 44 -1.85 3.58 13.96
C ALA A 44 -2.25 4.76 14.86
N ASP A 45 -2.34 5.96 14.29
CA ASP A 45 -2.83 7.16 14.99
C ASP A 45 -3.82 7.91 14.08
N PRO A 46 -5.13 7.85 14.37
CA PRO A 46 -6.15 8.54 13.58
C PRO A 46 -6.15 10.07 13.76
N THR A 47 -5.52 10.58 14.83
CA THR A 47 -5.42 12.03 15.08
C THR A 47 -4.34 12.65 14.21
N ASN A 48 -3.21 11.97 14.09
CA ASN A 48 -2.07 12.41 13.28
C ASN A 48 -2.02 11.77 11.88
N TYR A 49 -2.98 10.89 11.59
CA TYR A 49 -3.07 10.09 10.37
C TYR A 49 -1.79 9.30 10.07
N ILE A 50 -1.25 8.63 11.09
CA ILE A 50 -0.05 7.79 10.96
C ILE A 50 -0.46 6.44 10.38
N ILE A 51 0.14 6.08 9.25
CA ILE A 51 -0.06 4.78 8.60
C ILE A 51 1.02 3.80 9.07
N GLU A 52 0.60 2.61 9.45
CA GLU A 52 1.47 1.47 9.70
C GLU A 52 1.32 0.46 8.57
N ILE A 53 2.45 -0.12 8.14
CA ILE A 53 2.51 -1.18 7.14
C ILE A 53 3.33 -2.32 7.75
N SER A 54 2.71 -3.49 7.85
CA SER A 54 3.35 -4.73 8.32
C SER A 54 3.11 -5.84 7.32
N ILE A 55 4.17 -6.60 7.04
CA ILE A 55 4.17 -7.68 6.06
C ILE A 55 4.78 -8.89 6.73
N ASP A 56 3.98 -9.93 6.88
CA ASP A 56 4.43 -11.26 7.26
C ASP A 56 4.38 -12.14 6.02
N ALA A 57 5.48 -12.78 5.67
CA ALA A 57 5.57 -13.62 4.48
C ALA A 57 6.41 -14.85 4.80
N SER A 58 5.99 -15.98 4.26
CA SER A 58 6.75 -17.23 4.32
C SER A 58 6.91 -17.81 2.93
N THR A 59 8.10 -18.32 2.67
CA THR A 59 8.44 -18.94 1.39
C THR A 59 9.15 -20.26 1.60
N SER A 60 9.12 -21.09 0.56
CA SER A 60 9.94 -22.30 0.48
C SER A 60 11.40 -21.99 0.83
N PRO A 61 12.11 -22.90 1.54
CA PRO A 61 13.53 -22.75 1.84
C PRO A 61 14.44 -22.58 0.61
N LEU A 62 13.93 -22.91 -0.58
CA LEU A 62 14.63 -22.72 -1.86
C LEU A 62 14.68 -21.26 -2.32
N PHE A 63 13.83 -20.39 -1.75
CA PHE A 63 13.83 -18.97 -2.04
C PHE A 63 14.75 -18.22 -1.05
N SER A 64 15.83 -17.65 -1.57
CA SER A 64 16.72 -16.78 -0.81
C SER A 64 16.37 -15.31 -1.03
N GLY A 65 16.43 -14.50 0.03
CA GLY A 65 16.27 -13.04 -0.07
C GLY A 65 14.85 -12.52 0.16
N LEU A 66 14.00 -13.31 0.83
CA LEU A 66 12.65 -12.87 1.24
C LEU A 66 12.68 -11.55 2.03
N ASP A 67 13.56 -11.45 3.03
CA ASP A 67 13.67 -10.23 3.85
C ASP A 67 13.95 -8.98 3.01
N ASN A 68 14.79 -9.08 1.99
CA ASN A 68 15.07 -7.96 1.09
C ASN A 68 13.82 -7.57 0.29
N VAL A 69 13.09 -8.55 -0.26
CA VAL A 69 11.86 -8.31 -1.01
C VAL A 69 10.77 -7.70 -0.12
N VAL A 70 10.65 -8.18 1.12
CA VAL A 70 9.72 -7.63 2.11
C VAL A 70 10.09 -6.20 2.47
N ASN A 71 11.36 -5.92 2.77
CA ASN A 71 11.84 -4.57 3.07
C ASN A 71 11.58 -3.59 1.91
N GLU A 72 11.89 -4.01 0.67
CA GLU A 72 11.59 -3.22 -0.53
C GLU A 72 10.09 -2.96 -0.69
N ALA A 73 9.25 -3.95 -0.37
CA ALA A 73 7.79 -3.80 -0.44
C ALA A 73 7.23 -2.85 0.63
N VAL A 74 7.81 -2.87 1.84
CA VAL A 74 7.48 -1.92 2.91
C VAL A 74 7.86 -0.49 2.48
N GLU A 75 9.08 -0.28 1.98
CA GLU A 75 9.52 1.03 1.48
C GLU A 75 8.65 1.52 0.32
N PHE A 76 8.28 0.62 -0.59
CA PHE A 76 7.36 0.92 -1.68
C PHE A 76 5.97 1.33 -1.17
N GLY A 77 5.45 0.60 -0.17
CA GLY A 77 4.20 0.93 0.51
C GLY A 77 4.23 2.32 1.15
N PHE A 78 5.31 2.67 1.85
CA PHE A 78 5.47 3.99 2.47
C PHE A 78 5.51 5.11 1.42
N LYS A 79 6.19 4.93 0.29
CA LYS A 79 6.17 5.93 -0.80
C LYS A 79 4.74 6.21 -1.30
N ILE A 80 3.92 5.16 -1.42
CA ILE A 80 2.52 5.30 -1.83
C ILE A 80 1.68 5.96 -0.74
N ALA A 81 1.88 5.55 0.51
CA ALA A 81 1.21 6.15 1.66
C ALA A 81 1.51 7.65 1.74
N ASP A 82 2.77 8.06 1.64
CA ASP A 82 3.18 9.46 1.66
C ASP A 82 2.52 10.27 0.54
N TYR A 83 2.45 9.71 -0.66
CA TYR A 83 1.82 10.35 -1.80
C TYR A 83 0.31 10.56 -1.57
N LEU A 84 -0.42 9.50 -1.24
CA LEU A 84 -1.87 9.56 -1.02
C LEU A 84 -2.23 10.40 0.20
N MET A 85 -1.50 10.27 1.31
CA MET A 85 -1.72 11.07 2.50
C MET A 85 -1.36 12.54 2.27
N GLY A 86 -0.37 12.83 1.42
CA GLY A 86 -0.09 14.18 0.95
C GLY A 86 -1.27 14.78 0.18
N MET A 87 -1.86 14.03 -0.76
CA MET A 87 -3.06 14.45 -1.50
C MET A 87 -4.27 14.62 -0.57
N PHE A 88 -4.47 13.70 0.37
CA PHE A 88 -5.52 13.76 1.38
C PHE A 88 -5.42 15.04 2.22
N LYS A 89 -4.24 15.35 2.76
CA LYS A 89 -3.99 16.56 3.56
C LYS A 89 -4.23 17.86 2.78
N ARG A 90 -4.05 17.84 1.46
CA ARG A 90 -4.36 18.97 0.55
C ARG A 90 -5.81 19.00 0.08
N GLY A 91 -6.61 17.99 0.41
CA GLY A 91 -8.01 17.86 0.02
C GLY A 91 -8.24 17.43 -1.44
N GLU A 92 -7.21 16.96 -2.14
CA GLU A 92 -7.26 16.58 -3.57
C GLU A 92 -8.02 15.28 -3.84
N LEU A 93 -8.24 14.49 -2.78
CA LEU A 93 -8.99 13.24 -2.80
C LEU A 93 -10.47 13.43 -2.45
N TYR A 94 -10.89 14.61 -1.99
CA TYR A 94 -12.28 14.88 -1.62
C TYR A 94 -13.19 14.89 -2.85
N GLY A 95 -14.33 14.20 -2.76
CA GLY A 95 -15.31 14.12 -3.85
C GLY A 95 -14.86 13.26 -5.04
N ARG A 96 -13.78 12.48 -4.90
CA ARG A 96 -13.41 11.47 -5.91
C ARG A 96 -14.44 10.35 -5.93
N GLY A 97 -14.75 9.86 -7.13
CA GLY A 97 -15.67 8.75 -7.31
C GLY A 97 -15.07 7.40 -6.88
N PRO A 98 -15.90 6.36 -6.74
CA PRO A 98 -15.45 5.03 -6.34
C PRO A 98 -14.30 4.52 -7.23
N GLY A 99 -13.22 4.05 -6.60
CA GLY A 99 -12.08 3.45 -7.29
C GLY A 99 -11.07 4.45 -7.90
N GLU A 100 -11.32 5.76 -7.83
CA GLU A 100 -10.38 6.78 -8.28
C GLU A 100 -9.07 6.78 -7.46
N ILE A 101 -9.16 6.55 -6.14
CA ILE A 101 -7.99 6.47 -5.26
C ILE A 101 -7.10 5.30 -5.65
N LYS A 102 -7.73 4.15 -5.93
CA LYS A 102 -7.05 2.96 -6.46
C LYS A 102 -6.38 3.23 -7.81
N ARG A 103 -7.04 3.96 -8.71
CA ARG A 103 -6.46 4.38 -10.00
C ARG A 103 -5.23 5.28 -9.79
N ILE A 104 -5.34 6.29 -8.94
CA ILE A 104 -4.26 7.22 -8.59
C ILE A 104 -3.07 6.46 -7.98
N ALA A 105 -3.33 5.59 -7.01
CA ALA A 105 -2.32 4.76 -6.37
C ALA A 105 -1.60 3.88 -7.40
N ARG A 106 -2.33 3.27 -8.34
CA ARG A 106 -1.77 2.44 -9.41
C ARG A 106 -0.89 3.25 -10.38
N GLU A 107 -1.32 4.44 -10.77
CA GLU A 107 -0.54 5.31 -11.67
C GLU A 107 0.77 5.75 -11.02
N TYR A 108 0.73 6.14 -9.75
CA TYR A 108 1.93 6.49 -8.99
C TYR A 108 2.82 5.26 -8.73
N ALA A 109 2.23 4.13 -8.37
CA ALA A 109 2.94 2.86 -8.22
C ALA A 109 3.66 2.44 -9.50
N LYS A 110 3.10 2.74 -10.68
CA LYS A 110 3.76 2.50 -11.97
C LYS A 110 4.94 3.44 -12.18
N SER A 111 4.79 4.73 -11.89
CA SER A 111 5.89 5.70 -12.06
C SER A 111 7.08 5.42 -11.14
N LEU A 112 6.86 4.87 -9.94
CA LEU A 112 7.94 4.42 -9.08
C LEU A 112 8.74 3.26 -9.69
N ARG A 113 8.06 2.32 -10.34
CA ARG A 113 8.70 1.14 -10.98
C ARG A 113 9.49 1.52 -12.22
N ASP A 114 8.97 2.44 -13.02
CA ASP A 114 9.63 2.87 -14.26
C ASP A 114 10.93 3.68 -13.99
N ASN A 115 11.14 4.13 -12.74
CA ASN A 115 12.32 4.88 -12.30
C ASN A 115 13.33 4.06 -11.48
N THR A 116 13.13 2.75 -11.31
CA THR A 116 14.02 1.83 -10.57
C THR A 116 14.57 0.76 -11.50
#